data_AF-A0A920HXH4-F1
#
_entry.id   AF-A0A920HXH4-F1
#
_cell.length_a   1.000
_cell.length_b   1.000
_cell.length_c   1.000
_cell.angle_alpha   90.00
_cell.angle_beta   90.00
_cell.angle_gamma   90.00
#
_symmetry.space_group_name_H-M   'P 1'
#
loop_
_entity.id
_entity.type
_entity.pdbx_description
1 polymer ?
#
loop_
_entity_poly.entity_id
_entity_poly.type
_entity_poly.pdbx_seq_one_letter_code
_entity_poly.pdbx_strand_id
1 'polypeptide(L)'
;MIITRLIKNKLYLSAYLFLFIFTKSNQSFSHECILKDTTPKEITIYNSCLSQKNSQYNLDAKKFEEMEQKIIKLENENLLLKNKLLVFKKKIYNFLNNI
;
A
#
# COMPACT_ATOMS: atom_id res chain seq x y z
N MET A 1 -35.67 17.13 -29.58
CA MET A 1 -34.27 16.65 -29.63
C MET A 1 -33.23 17.65 -29.11
N ILE A 2 -33.46 18.96 -29.20
CA ILE A 2 -32.52 20.01 -28.75
C ILE A 2 -32.49 20.16 -27.22
N ILE A 3 -33.65 20.13 -26.56
CA ILE A 3 -33.80 20.30 -25.10
C ILE A 3 -33.08 19.17 -24.34
N THR A 4 -33.20 17.92 -24.79
CA THR A 4 -32.49 16.77 -24.21
C THR A 4 -30.97 16.88 -24.37
N ARG A 5 -30.48 17.52 -25.44
CA ARG A 5 -29.05 17.76 -25.68
C ARG A 5 -28.49 18.86 -24.76
N LEU A 6 -29.26 19.92 -24.53
CA LEU A 6 -28.90 21.01 -23.59
C LEU A 6 -28.89 20.53 -22.13
N ILE A 7 -29.88 19.72 -21.73
CA ILE A 7 -29.96 19.13 -20.38
C ILE A 7 -28.79 18.17 -20.15
N LYS A 8 -28.46 17.32 -21.14
CA LYS A 8 -27.27 16.45 -21.07
C LYS A 8 -25.98 17.26 -20.90
N ASN A 9 -25.76 18.30 -21.70
CA ASN A 9 -24.55 19.13 -21.57
C ASN A 9 -24.43 19.81 -20.19
N LYS A 10 -25.55 20.24 -19.60
CA LYS A 10 -25.56 20.84 -18.26
C LYS A 10 -25.24 19.81 -17.16
N LEU A 11 -25.78 18.59 -17.29
CA LEU A 11 -25.45 17.45 -16.42
C LEU A 11 -23.97 17.04 -16.55
N TYR A 12 -23.43 16.98 -17.77
CA TYR A 12 -22.00 16.69 -17.99
C TYR A 12 -21.10 17.77 -17.39
N LEU A 13 -21.45 19.05 -17.57
CA LEU A 13 -20.69 20.16 -17.00
C LEU A 13 -20.72 20.12 -15.46
N SER A 14 -21.87 19.81 -14.87
CA SER A 14 -22.01 19.64 -13.43
C SER A 14 -21.18 18.46 -12.91
N ALA A 15 -21.26 17.30 -13.55
CA ALA A 15 -20.48 16.12 -13.18
C ALA A 15 -18.96 16.37 -13.30
N TYR A 16 -18.53 17.10 -14.34
CA TYR A 16 -17.14 17.49 -14.54
C TYR A 16 -16.65 18.43 -13.43
N LEU A 17 -17.44 19.42 -13.04
CA LEU A 17 -17.12 20.33 -11.94
C LEU A 17 -17.04 19.59 -10.60
N PHE A 18 -17.95 18.65 -10.33
CA PHE A 18 -17.89 17.81 -9.14
C PHE A 18 -16.60 16.97 -9.11
N LEU A 19 -16.26 16.30 -10.21
CA LEU A 19 -15.00 15.55 -10.34
C LEU A 19 -13.75 16.42 -10.13
N PHE A 20 -13.76 17.65 -10.65
CA PHE A 20 -12.67 18.60 -10.46
C PHE A 20 -12.47 18.98 -8.98
N ILE A 21 -13.57 19.20 -8.24
CA ILE A 21 -13.51 19.51 -6.80
C ILE A 21 -12.96 18.31 -6.01
N PHE A 22 -13.45 17.10 -6.27
CA PHE A 22 -12.97 15.89 -5.58
C PHE A 22 -11.49 15.58 -5.86
N THR A 23 -11.00 15.86 -7.07
CA THR A 23 -9.58 15.64 -7.41
C THR A 23 -8.65 16.71 -6.81
N LYS A 24 -9.10 17.97 -6.71
CA LYS A 24 -8.35 19.06 -6.07
C LYS A 24 -8.36 19.00 -4.54
N SER A 25 -9.43 18.48 -3.91
CA SER A 25 -9.54 18.43 -2.45
C SER A 25 -8.61 17.40 -1.79
N ASN A 26 -8.10 16.43 -2.56
CA ASN A 26 -7.20 15.38 -2.07
C ASN A 26 -5.73 15.81 -2.01
N GLN A 27 -5.44 17.10 -2.13
CA GLN A 27 -4.12 17.63 -1.83
C GLN A 27 -3.92 17.56 -0.32
N SER A 28 -3.60 16.37 0.17
CA SER A 28 -3.14 16.14 1.52
C SER A 28 -1.96 17.07 1.76
N PHE A 29 -2.15 18.06 2.63
CA PHE A 29 -1.07 18.89 3.13
C PHE A 29 -0.14 17.96 3.92
N SER A 30 0.81 17.31 3.24
CA SER A 30 2.02 16.86 3.91
C SER A 30 2.75 18.14 4.31
N HIS A 31 2.52 18.60 5.54
CA HIS A 31 3.26 19.74 6.06
C HIS A 31 4.75 19.40 5.97
N GLU A 32 5.49 20.09 5.10
CA GLU A 32 6.93 20.02 5.13
C GLU A 32 7.38 20.56 6.49
N CYS A 33 8.07 19.73 7.27
CA CYS A 33 8.69 20.16 8.52
C CYS A 33 9.82 21.13 8.17
N ILE A 34 9.52 22.42 8.08
CA ILE A 34 10.49 23.48 7.79
C ILE A 34 10.67 24.30 9.06
N LEU A 35 11.92 24.47 9.48
CA LEU A 35 12.26 25.36 10.58
C LEU A 35 12.10 26.82 10.12
N LYS A 36 11.12 27.53 10.67
CA LYS A 36 10.82 28.91 10.27
C LYS A 36 11.69 29.95 10.97
N ASP A 37 12.00 29.72 12.25
CA ASP A 37 12.84 30.59 13.09
C ASP A 37 13.60 29.75 14.14
N THR A 38 14.55 30.38 14.82
CA THR A 38 15.35 29.78 15.90
C THR A 38 14.76 30.01 17.30
N THR A 39 13.51 30.44 17.39
CA THR A 39 12.85 30.59 18.70
C THR A 39 12.59 29.21 19.32
N PRO A 40 12.61 29.09 20.66
CA PRO A 40 12.36 27.80 21.33
C PRO A 40 11.04 27.15 20.90
N LYS A 41 9.99 27.96 20.69
CA LYS A 41 8.67 27.49 20.24
C LYS A 41 8.72 26.87 18.84
N GLU A 42 9.37 27.52 17.88
CA GLU A 42 9.49 27.01 16.50
C GLU A 42 10.39 25.76 16.46
N ILE A 43 11.46 25.72 17.26
CA ILE A 43 12.30 24.52 17.39
C ILE A 43 11.50 23.33 17.94
N THR A 44 10.67 23.55 18.97
CA THR A 44 9.79 22.49 19.50
C THR A 44 8.83 21.98 18.44
N ILE A 45 8.16 22.88 17.71
CA ILE A 45 7.20 22.51 16.66
C ILE A 45 7.90 21.71 15.54
N TYR A 46 9.06 22.17 15.08
CA TYR A 46 9.87 21.49 14.06
C TYR A 46 10.29 20.08 14.51
N ASN A 47 10.81 19.95 15.72
CA ASN A 47 11.25 18.65 16.26
C ASN A 47 10.09 17.68 16.47
N SER A 48 8.92 18.19 16.93
CA SER A 48 7.71 17.38 17.02
C SER A 48 7.25 16.88 15.65
N CYS A 49 7.29 17.73 14.62
CA CYS A 49 6.98 17.36 13.24
C CYS A 49 7.92 16.28 12.70
N LEU A 50 9.23 16.43 12.92
CA LEU A 50 10.25 15.46 12.53
C LEU A 50 10.09 14.10 13.23
N SER A 51 9.79 14.13 14.53
CA SER A 51 9.55 12.92 15.31
C SER A 51 8.36 12.11 14.77
N GLN A 52 7.28 12.81 14.39
CA GLN A 52 6.09 12.18 13.81
C GLN A 52 6.35 11.63 12.40
N LYS A 53 7.17 12.31 11.59
CA LYS A 53 7.59 11.79 10.28
C LYS A 53 8.43 10.51 10.43
N ASN A 54 9.34 10.49 11.41
CA ASN A 54 10.20 9.35 11.66
C ASN A 54 9.44 8.16 12.27
N SER A 55 8.41 8.39 13.09
CA SER A 55 7.60 7.31 13.65
C SER A 55 6.82 6.57 12.57
N GLN A 56 6.29 7.29 11.57
CA GLN A 56 5.63 6.67 10.42
C GLN A 56 6.60 5.84 9.58
N TYR A 57 7.78 6.38 9.26
CA TYR A 57 8.83 5.65 8.54
C TYR A 57 9.28 4.39 9.29
N ASN A 58 9.47 4.48 10.61
CA ASN A 58 9.88 3.34 11.43
C ASN A 58 8.78 2.26 11.53
N LEU A 59 7.50 2.64 11.54
CA LEU A 59 6.39 1.70 11.48
C LEU A 59 6.33 0.97 10.13
N ASP A 60 6.56 1.68 9.03
CA ASP A 60 6.54 1.10 7.69
C ASP A 60 7.77 0.20 7.45
N ALA A 61 8.96 0.59 7.95
CA ALA A 61 10.16 -0.24 7.93
C ALA A 61 9.98 -1.54 8.74
N LYS A 62 9.41 -1.46 9.95
CA LYS A 62 9.12 -2.65 10.77
C LYS A 62 8.12 -3.59 10.09
N LYS A 63 7.06 -3.05 9.47
CA LYS A 63 6.11 -3.86 8.70
C LYS A 63 6.76 -4.56 7.52
N PHE A 64 7.71 -3.90 6.85
CA PHE A 64 8.45 -4.48 5.74
C PHE A 64 9.32 -5.65 6.21
N GLU A 65 10.06 -5.48 7.30
CA GLU A 65 10.86 -6.54 7.91
C GLU A 65 10.01 -7.75 8.33
N GLU A 66 8.87 -7.52 8.98
CA GLU A 66 7.92 -8.60 9.35
C GLU A 66 7.36 -9.32 8.12
N MET A 67 7.17 -8.61 7.00
CA MET A 67 6.71 -9.19 5.75
C MET A 67 7.79 -10.05 5.09
N GLU A 68 9.03 -9.57 5.07
CA GLU A 68 10.19 -10.29 4.54
C GLU A 68 10.42 -11.60 5.30
N GLN A 69 10.36 -11.57 6.64
CA GLN A 69 10.45 -12.77 7.47
C GLN A 69 9.33 -13.79 7.16
N LYS A 70 8.11 -13.32 6.93
CA LYS A 70 6.98 -14.20 6.54
C LYS A 70 7.19 -14.82 5.16
N ILE A 71 7.71 -14.07 4.20
CA ILE A 71 8.03 -14.58 2.85
C ILE A 71 9.06 -15.71 2.96
N ILE A 72 10.16 -15.48 3.65
CA ILE A 72 11.22 -16.50 3.85
C ILE A 72 10.65 -17.77 4.49
N LYS A 73 9.77 -17.63 5.48
CA LYS A 73 9.11 -18.77 6.12
C LYS A 73 8.23 -19.56 5.13
N LEU A 74 7.40 -18.86 4.35
CA LEU A 74 6.52 -19.48 3.36
C LEU A 74 7.30 -20.19 2.24
N GLU A 75 8.42 -19.63 1.80
CA GLU A 75 9.30 -20.25 0.80
C GLU A 75 9.88 -21.58 1.31
N ASN A 76 10.33 -21.61 2.58
CA ASN A 76 10.81 -22.83 3.20
C ASN A 76 9.72 -23.90 3.35
N GLU A 77 8.51 -23.49 3.77
CA GLU A 77 7.36 -24.40 3.86
C GLU A 77 6.96 -24.97 2.49
N ASN A 78 6.97 -24.14 1.43
CA ASN A 78 6.70 -24.57 0.06
C ASN A 78 7.76 -25.55 -0.45
N LEU A 79 9.04 -25.31 -0.18
CA LEU A 79 10.11 -26.22 -0.55
C LEU A 79 9.93 -27.60 0.14
N LEU A 80 9.59 -27.61 1.42
CA LEU A 80 9.31 -28.83 2.17
C LEU A 80 8.11 -29.59 1.60
N LEU A 81 7.02 -28.89 1.28
CA LEU A 81 5.82 -29.48 0.67
C LEU A 81 6.13 -30.09 -0.70
N LYS A 82 6.90 -29.40 -1.55
CA LYS A 82 7.33 -29.90 -2.85
C LYS A 82 8.13 -31.20 -2.72
N ASN A 83 9.03 -31.27 -1.74
CA ASN A 83 9.80 -32.48 -1.47
C ASN A 83 8.91 -33.64 -1.00
N LYS A 84 7.95 -33.38 -0.11
CA LYS A 84 6.96 -34.39 0.32
C LYS A 84 6.14 -34.92 -0.86
N LEU A 85 5.66 -34.05 -1.73
CA LEU A 85 4.92 -34.44 -2.93
C LEU A 85 5.75 -35.33 -3.86
N LEU A 86 7.04 -35.02 -4.02
CA LEU A 86 7.95 -35.83 -4.84
C LEU A 86 8.14 -37.23 -4.26
N VAL A 87 8.26 -37.35 -2.94
CA VAL A 87 8.32 -38.65 -2.25
C VAL A 87 7.03 -39.43 -2.45
N PHE A 88 5.86 -38.81 -2.29
CA PHE A 88 4.57 -39.48 -2.53
C PHE A 88 4.42 -39.93 -3.98
N LYS A 89 4.80 -39.09 -4.95
CA LYS A 89 4.79 -39.44 -6.37
C LYS A 89 5.63 -40.69 -6.64
N LYS A 90 6.84 -40.77 -6.08
CA LYS A 90 7.70 -41.96 -6.20
C LYS A 90 7.05 -43.21 -5.59
N LYS A 91 6.47 -43.08 -4.39
CA LYS A 91 5.78 -44.20 -3.72
C LYS A 91 4.61 -44.72 -4.55
N ILE A 92 3.79 -43.82 -5.11
CA ILE A 92 2.67 -44.18 -5.98
C ILE A 92 3.17 -44.91 -7.23
N TYR A 93 4.20 -44.39 -7.90
CA TYR A 93 4.77 -45.01 -9.09
C TYR A 93 5.32 -46.41 -8.80
N ASN A 94 6.05 -46.57 -7.71
CA ASN A 94 6.55 -47.87 -7.27
C ASN A 94 5.42 -48.85 -6.95
N PHE A 95 4.34 -48.38 -6.32
CA PHE A 95 3.17 -49.20 -6.04
C PHE A 95 2.49 -49.68 -7.32
N LEU A 96 2.29 -48.79 -8.29
CA LEU A 96 1.65 -49.12 -9.57
C LEU A 96 2.49 -50.09 -10.43
N ASN A 97 3.82 -50.00 -10.37
CA ASN A 97 4.71 -50.89 -11.13
C ASN A 97 4.96 -52.25 -10.47
N ASN A 98 4.57 -52.41 -9.20
CA ASN A 98 4.67 -53.66 -8.45
C ASN A 98 3.34 -54.44 -8.41
N ILE A 99 2.32 -53.98 -9.15
CA ILE A 99 1.04 -54.67 -9.42
C ILE A 99 1.12 -55.26 -10.82
#